data_AF-A0A0J9T9I5-F1
#
_entry.id   AF-A0A0J9T9I5-F1
#
_cell.length_a   1.000
_cell.length_b   1.000
_cell.length_c   1.000
_cell.angle_alpha   90.00
_cell.angle_beta   90.00
_cell.angle_gamma   90.00
#
_symmetry.space_group_name_H-M   'P 1'
#
loop_
_entity.id
_entity.type
_entity.pdbx_description
1 polymer ?
#
loop_
_entity_poly.entity_id
_entity_poly.type
_entity_poly.pdbx_seq_one_letter_code
_entity_poly.pdbx_strand_id
1 'polypeptide(L)'
;MNINKILFSKVGEVVKNGNGGMNMQQGASQLLSGKKLIYISKPTHGGFIYWKCRELIHTIKKKTKRCARYLDINHDFSRAALVGVPKTSYDPKNNIFYIQMDNEEWAGIGSKMMLNISMNILFYLHISFWIYFIYYRMLVNNKLNVFSKWKTDD
;
A
#
# COMPACT_ATOMS: atom_id res chain seq x y z
N MET A 1 24.42 15.40 16.69
CA MET A 1 24.30 16.61 17.53
C MET A 1 24.74 17.83 16.73
N ASN A 2 23.81 18.70 16.32
CA ASN A 2 24.00 20.16 16.22
C ASN A 2 22.72 20.81 15.64
N ILE A 3 21.83 21.28 16.52
CA ILE A 3 20.52 21.87 16.18
C ILE A 3 20.54 23.42 16.27
N ASN A 4 21.67 24.04 16.64
CA ASN A 4 21.69 25.43 17.10
C ASN A 4 22.03 26.52 16.06
N LYS A 5 21.92 26.30 14.75
CA LYS A 5 22.34 27.33 13.75
C LYS A 5 21.26 27.89 12.80
N ILE A 6 19.98 27.50 12.92
CA ILE A 6 18.93 27.96 11.99
C ILE A 6 17.86 28.83 12.68
N LEU A 7 18.24 29.68 13.64
CA LEU A 7 17.25 30.43 14.43
C LEU A 7 17.41 31.95 14.52
N PHE A 8 18.36 32.56 13.80
CA PHE A 8 18.44 34.02 13.75
C PHE A 8 18.81 34.54 12.35
N SER A 9 17.86 34.52 11.43
CA SER A 9 17.88 35.44 10.28
C SER A 9 16.80 36.50 10.47
N LYS A 10 17.24 37.62 11.06
CA LYS A 10 16.79 39.00 10.83
C LYS A 10 15.27 39.21 10.64
N VAL A 11 14.62 39.57 11.74
CA VAL A 11 13.37 40.34 11.74
C VAL A 11 13.64 41.68 11.04
N GLY A 12 12.92 41.97 9.96
CA GLY A 12 12.96 43.27 9.31
C GLY A 12 12.70 43.21 7.82
N GLU A 13 11.42 43.32 7.43
CA GLU A 13 10.89 44.19 6.37
C GLU A 13 9.49 43.69 5.95
N VAL A 14 8.47 44.41 6.45
CA VAL A 14 7.10 44.27 5.97
C VAL A 14 7.01 44.99 4.64
N VAL A 15 7.10 44.24 3.54
CA VAL A 15 6.79 44.74 2.20
C VAL A 15 5.29 44.98 2.11
N LYS A 16 4.87 46.22 2.36
CA LYS A 16 3.55 46.73 1.94
C LYS A 16 3.60 46.92 0.42
N ASN A 17 3.22 45.89 -0.33
CA ASN A 17 3.00 46.07 -1.77
C ASN A 17 1.59 46.63 -1.97
N GLY A 18 1.53 47.95 -2.14
CA GLY A 18 0.34 48.66 -2.58
C GLY A 18 0.07 48.38 -4.05
N ASN A 19 -1.19 48.09 -4.38
CA ASN A 19 -1.67 48.23 -5.75
C ASN A 19 -2.42 49.55 -5.86
N GLY A 20 -1.81 50.45 -6.64
CA GLY A 20 -2.28 51.80 -6.92
C GLY A 20 -3.64 51.83 -7.61
N GLY A 21 -4.27 53.00 -7.51
CA GLY A 21 -5.57 53.28 -8.08
C GLY A 21 -5.61 53.06 -9.58
N MET A 22 -6.63 52.33 -10.02
CA MET A 22 -7.11 52.37 -11.40
C MET A 22 -8.31 53.32 -11.46
N ASN A 23 -8.14 54.40 -12.22
CA ASN A 23 -9.20 55.33 -12.60
C ASN A 23 -10.37 54.55 -13.24
N MET A 24 -11.55 54.59 -12.63
CA MET A 24 -12.79 54.18 -13.30
C MET A 24 -13.16 55.26 -14.32
N GLN A 25 -12.98 54.94 -15.60
CA GLN A 25 -13.62 55.66 -16.69
C GLN A 25 -15.14 55.61 -16.49
N GLN A 26 -15.73 56.81 -16.50
CA GLN A 26 -17.15 57.07 -16.61
C GLN A 26 -17.72 56.35 -17.85
N GLY A 27 -18.81 55.59 -17.68
CA GLY A 27 -19.55 55.06 -18.83
C GLY A 27 -20.10 53.64 -18.66
N ALA A 28 -20.76 53.31 -17.56
CA ALA A 28 -21.60 52.11 -17.49
C ALA A 28 -22.71 52.21 -16.43
N SER A 29 -23.12 53.42 -16.07
CA SER A 29 -24.17 53.67 -15.08
C SER A 29 -25.54 53.64 -15.74
N GLN A 30 -26.04 52.48 -16.19
CA GLN A 30 -27.48 52.34 -16.49
C GLN A 30 -28.11 50.95 -16.66
N LEU A 31 -27.41 49.81 -16.50
CA LEU A 31 -27.98 48.51 -16.94
C LEU A 31 -28.11 47.39 -15.89
N LEU A 32 -28.00 47.68 -14.59
CA LEU A 32 -28.09 46.64 -13.55
C LEU A 32 -28.96 47.07 -12.35
N SER A 33 -30.20 47.50 -12.60
CA SER A 33 -31.16 47.94 -11.58
C SER A 33 -31.95 46.80 -10.87
N GLY A 34 -31.53 45.53 -10.94
CA GLY A 34 -32.40 44.43 -10.49
C GLY A 34 -31.75 43.17 -9.93
N LYS A 35 -30.42 43.12 -9.79
CA LYS A 35 -29.76 41.94 -9.19
C LYS A 35 -28.93 42.36 -7.99
N LYS A 36 -29.30 41.87 -6.80
CA LYS A 36 -28.51 41.98 -5.58
C LYS A 36 -27.20 41.23 -5.80
N LEU A 37 -26.16 41.95 -6.22
CA LEU A 37 -24.81 41.42 -6.34
C LEU A 37 -24.34 41.04 -4.93
N ILE A 38 -24.36 39.74 -4.62
CA ILE A 38 -23.70 39.21 -3.43
C ILE A 38 -22.20 39.32 -3.71
N TYR A 39 -21.56 40.35 -3.16
CA TYR A 39 -20.11 40.47 -3.19
C TYR A 39 -19.53 39.33 -2.35
N ILE A 40 -19.16 38.23 -3.00
CA ILE A 40 -18.36 37.18 -2.38
C ILE A 40 -16.98 37.78 -2.19
N SER A 41 -16.65 38.13 -0.94
CA SER A 41 -15.32 38.59 -0.59
C SER A 41 -14.29 37.58 -1.08
N LYS A 42 -13.15 38.06 -1.61
CA LYS A 42 -12.02 37.18 -1.94
C LYS A 42 -11.72 36.29 -0.72
N PRO A 43 -11.51 34.98 -0.90
CA PRO A 43 -11.26 34.08 0.22
C PRO A 43 -10.11 34.63 1.05
N THR A 44 -10.40 34.92 2.31
CA THR A 44 -9.42 35.49 3.23
C THR A 44 -8.33 34.45 3.48
N HIS A 45 -7.09 34.82 3.17
CA HIS A 45 -5.96 33.94 3.43
C HIS A 45 -5.78 33.82 4.95
N GLY A 46 -5.75 32.59 5.46
CA GLY A 46 -5.47 32.37 6.88
C GLY A 46 -4.10 32.93 7.26
N GLY A 47 -3.95 33.38 8.50
CA GLY A 47 -2.66 33.86 9.01
C GLY A 47 -1.61 32.75 9.05
N PHE A 48 -0.33 33.12 9.24
CA PHE A 48 0.79 32.17 9.27
C PHE A 48 0.58 31.00 10.25
N ILE A 49 0.03 31.30 11.45
CA ILE A 49 -0.25 30.30 12.49
C ILE A 49 -1.27 29.26 11.99
N TYR A 50 -2.31 29.70 11.31
CA TYR A 50 -3.32 28.81 10.73
C TYR A 50 -2.70 27.83 9.74
N TRP A 51 -1.84 28.31 8.84
CA TRP A 51 -1.18 27.46 7.85
C TRP A 51 -0.25 26.44 8.48
N LYS A 52 0.48 26.81 9.53
CA LYS A 52 1.34 25.87 10.27
C LYS A 52 0.54 24.77 10.97
N CYS A 53 -0.56 25.12 11.63
CA CYS A 53 -1.45 24.12 12.23
C CYS A 53 -2.05 23.19 11.17
N ARG A 54 -2.48 23.74 10.04
CA ARG A 54 -3.02 22.97 8.92
C ARG A 54 -1.99 21.99 8.34
N GLU A 55 -0.76 22.45 8.13
CA GLU A 55 0.35 21.64 7.62
C GLU A 55 0.68 20.48 8.58
N LEU A 56 0.68 20.75 9.89
CA LEU A 56 0.88 19.74 10.93
C LEU A 56 -0.22 18.68 10.90
N ILE A 57 -1.50 19.09 10.88
CA ILE A 57 -2.65 18.17 10.83
C ILE A 57 -2.59 17.30 9.56
N HIS A 58 -2.30 17.90 8.40
CA HIS A 58 -2.15 17.14 7.16
C HIS A 58 -1.00 16.15 7.20
N THR A 59 0.13 16.54 7.82
CA THR A 59 1.29 15.66 7.97
C THR A 59 0.97 14.47 8.86
N ILE A 60 0.31 14.70 10.00
CA ILE A 60 -0.13 13.62 10.91
C ILE A 60 -1.10 12.71 10.16
N LYS A 61 -2.14 13.25 9.53
CA LYS A 61 -3.12 12.45 8.77
C LYS A 61 -2.45 11.59 7.69
N LYS A 62 -1.46 12.12 6.98
CA LYS A 62 -0.71 11.39 5.95
C LYS A 62 0.15 10.26 6.56
N LYS A 63 0.82 10.52 7.69
CA LYS A 63 1.61 9.51 8.42
C LYS A 63 0.73 8.39 8.99
N THR A 64 -0.37 8.73 9.65
CA THR A 64 -1.31 7.75 10.22
C THR A 64 -1.93 6.88 9.14
N LYS A 65 -2.37 7.46 8.01
CA LYS A 65 -2.90 6.67 6.88
C LYS A 65 -1.87 5.70 6.30
N ARG A 66 -0.58 6.07 6.26
CA ARG A 66 0.48 5.17 5.80
C ARG A 66 0.66 3.99 6.77
N CYS A 67 0.68 4.27 8.08
CA CYS A 67 0.79 3.23 9.10
C CYS A 67 -0.40 2.27 9.08
N ALA A 68 -1.63 2.80 9.02
CA ALA A 68 -2.84 2.00 8.93
C ALA A 68 -2.84 1.11 7.68
N ARG A 69 -2.48 1.66 6.51
CA ARG A 69 -2.36 0.85 5.28
C ARG A 69 -1.29 -0.23 5.40
N TYR A 70 -0.16 0.06 6.03
CA TYR A 70 0.87 -0.95 6.28
C TYR A 70 0.31 -2.07 7.16
N LEU A 71 -0.41 -1.74 8.24
CA LEU A 71 -1.06 -2.73 9.07
C LEU A 71 -2.10 -3.53 8.29
N ASP A 72 -3.01 -2.90 7.55
CA ASP A 72 -4.06 -3.60 6.80
C ASP A 72 -3.49 -4.58 5.75
N ILE A 73 -2.39 -4.22 5.08
CA ILE A 73 -1.76 -5.08 4.06
C ILE A 73 -1.06 -6.29 4.69
N ASN A 74 -0.43 -6.11 5.85
CA ASN A 74 0.37 -7.16 6.48
C ASN A 74 -0.47 -8.03 7.42
N HIS A 75 -1.40 -7.40 8.12
CA HIS A 75 -2.28 -7.95 9.13
C HIS A 75 -3.71 -7.52 8.81
N ASP A 76 -4.41 -8.33 8.02
CA ASP A 76 -5.85 -8.15 7.82
C ASP A 76 -6.57 -8.58 9.12
N PHE A 77 -6.61 -7.67 10.08
CA PHE A 77 -7.25 -7.87 11.38
C PHE A 77 -8.77 -8.03 11.24
N SER A 78 -9.38 -7.46 10.20
CA SER A 78 -10.81 -7.59 9.94
C SER A 78 -11.17 -9.04 9.61
N ARG A 79 -10.36 -9.69 8.77
CA ARG A 79 -10.54 -11.08 8.40
C ARG A 79 -10.09 -12.02 9.52
N ALA A 80 -9.02 -11.67 10.25
CA ALA A 80 -8.59 -12.41 11.44
C ALA A 80 -9.70 -12.52 12.50
N ALA A 81 -10.46 -11.43 12.73
CA ALA A 81 -11.55 -11.43 13.70
C ALA A 81 -12.76 -12.27 13.29
N LEU A 82 -12.86 -12.65 12.01
CA LEU A 82 -13.96 -13.42 11.44
C LEU A 82 -13.61 -14.92 11.31
N VAL A 83 -12.37 -15.31 11.59
CA VAL A 83 -11.95 -16.72 11.58
C VAL A 83 -12.74 -17.51 12.62
N GLY A 84 -13.34 -18.63 12.21
CA GLY A 84 -14.15 -19.47 13.08
C GLY A 84 -15.52 -18.87 13.47
N VAL A 85 -15.93 -17.75 12.85
CA VAL A 85 -17.27 -17.19 13.04
C VAL A 85 -18.23 -17.88 12.06
N PRO A 86 -19.43 -18.31 12.51
CA PRO A 86 -20.43 -18.91 11.65
C PRO A 86 -20.95 -17.90 10.62
N LYS A 87 -20.81 -18.22 9.33
CA LYS A 87 -21.35 -17.44 8.22
C LYS A 87 -22.53 -18.18 7.60
N THR A 88 -23.66 -17.49 7.50
CA THR A 88 -24.84 -17.99 6.79
C THR A 88 -24.61 -17.84 5.28
N SER A 89 -24.50 -18.98 4.59
CA SER A 89 -24.38 -19.05 3.14
C SER A 89 -25.67 -19.61 2.54
N TYR A 90 -26.05 -19.08 1.39
CA TYR A 90 -27.23 -19.53 0.65
C TYR A 90 -26.78 -20.28 -0.60
N ASP A 91 -27.19 -21.54 -0.74
CA ASP A 91 -27.01 -22.29 -1.98
C ASP A 91 -28.27 -22.12 -2.86
N PRO A 92 -28.20 -21.35 -3.95
CA PRO A 92 -29.35 -21.11 -4.83
C PRO A 92 -29.80 -22.37 -5.58
N LYS A 93 -28.94 -23.40 -5.70
CA LYS A 93 -29.28 -24.64 -6.41
C LYS A 93 -30.25 -25.49 -5.61
N ASN A 94 -30.03 -25.54 -4.30
CA ASN A 94 -30.84 -26.36 -3.39
C ASN A 94 -31.86 -25.52 -2.59
N ASN A 95 -31.81 -24.18 -2.69
CA ASN A 95 -32.64 -23.25 -1.90
C ASN A 95 -32.53 -23.50 -0.38
N ILE A 96 -31.31 -23.72 0.09
CA ILE A 96 -31.01 -24.02 1.50
C ILE A 96 -30.06 -22.96 2.05
N PHE A 97 -30.37 -22.48 3.26
CA PHE A 97 -29.42 -21.75 4.08
C PHE A 97 -28.64 -22.74 4.93
N TYR A 98 -27.31 -22.66 4.87
CA TYR A 98 -26.43 -23.48 5.68
C TYR A 98 -25.37 -22.60 6.32
N ILE A 99 -24.90 -23.03 7.49
CA ILE A 99 -23.90 -22.32 8.26
C ILE A 99 -22.56 -22.98 7.95
N GLN A 100 -21.65 -22.21 7.35
CA GLN A 100 -20.25 -22.60 7.21
C GLN A 100 -19.43 -21.81 8.23
N MET A 101 -18.54 -22.51 8.92
CA MET A 101 -17.47 -21.84 9.67
C MET A 101 -16.44 -21.33 8.67
N ASP A 102 -16.02 -20.08 8.81
CA ASP A 102 -14.96 -19.53 7.97
C ASP A 102 -13.63 -20.21 8.34
N ASN A 103 -13.17 -21.06 7.42
CA ASN A 103 -11.94 -21.85 7.54
C ASN A 103 -10.83 -21.30 6.63
N GLU A 104 -11.02 -20.09 6.07
CA GLU A 104 -9.95 -19.44 5.31
C GLU A 104 -8.73 -19.25 6.22
N GLU A 105 -7.67 -20.00 5.93
CA GLU A 105 -6.44 -19.97 6.71
C GLU A 105 -5.87 -18.55 6.64
N TRP A 106 -5.79 -17.89 7.81
CA TRP A 106 -5.29 -16.53 7.92
C TRP A 106 -3.78 -16.54 7.68
N ALA A 107 -3.43 -16.46 6.41
CA ALA A 107 -2.08 -16.40 5.93
C ALA A 107 -1.78 -14.94 5.54
N GLY A 108 -1.14 -14.20 6.46
CA GLY A 108 -0.64 -12.84 6.19
C GLY A 108 0.35 -12.78 5.02
N ILE A 109 0.91 -11.59 4.74
CA ILE A 109 1.83 -11.44 3.59
C ILE A 109 3.03 -12.40 3.68
N GLY A 110 3.49 -12.69 4.90
CA GLY A 110 4.65 -13.55 5.15
C GLY A 110 4.41 -15.01 4.78
N SER A 111 3.24 -15.56 5.08
CA SER A 111 2.93 -16.95 4.70
C SER A 111 2.62 -17.06 3.21
N LYS A 112 2.00 -16.06 2.57
CA LYS A 112 1.87 -16.02 1.10
C LYS A 112 3.22 -15.95 0.40
N MET A 113 4.15 -15.14 0.94
CA MET A 113 5.53 -15.06 0.44
C MET A 113 6.25 -16.40 0.63
N MET A 114 6.15 -17.01 1.82
CA MET A 114 6.78 -18.31 2.10
C MET A 114 6.18 -19.41 1.21
N LEU A 115 4.87 -19.41 0.99
CA LEU A 115 4.21 -20.37 0.10
C LEU A 115 4.67 -20.20 -1.35
N ASN A 116 4.83 -18.95 -1.83
CA ASN A 116 5.40 -18.71 -3.16
C ASN A 116 6.86 -19.12 -3.29
N ILE A 117 7.69 -18.86 -2.27
CA ILE A 117 9.10 -19.30 -2.24
C ILE A 117 9.16 -20.82 -2.20
N SER A 118 8.30 -21.45 -1.39
CA SER A 118 8.23 -22.89 -1.27
C SER A 118 7.86 -23.54 -2.60
N MET A 119 6.78 -23.06 -3.23
CA MET A 119 6.27 -23.64 -4.46
C MET A 119 7.19 -23.41 -5.67
N ASN A 120 7.81 -22.22 -5.77
CA ASN A 120 8.58 -21.84 -6.96
C ASN A 120 10.09 -22.06 -6.84
N ILE A 121 10.64 -22.25 -5.64
CA ILE A 121 12.10 -22.41 -5.45
C ILE A 121 12.38 -23.72 -4.73
N LEU A 122 11.86 -23.88 -3.51
CA LEU A 122 12.21 -25.03 -2.68
C LEU A 122 11.74 -26.36 -3.28
N PHE A 123 10.56 -26.37 -3.91
CA PHE A 123 10.03 -27.58 -4.54
C PHE A 123 10.92 -28.10 -5.68
N TYR A 124 11.37 -27.22 -6.58
CA TYR A 124 12.28 -27.61 -7.67
C TYR A 124 13.65 -28.02 -7.17
N LEU A 125 14.20 -27.34 -6.16
CA LEU A 125 15.45 -27.75 -5.52
C LEU A 125 15.31 -29.13 -4.87
N HIS A 126 14.17 -29.42 -4.25
CA HIS A 126 13.91 -30.72 -3.65
C HIS A 126 13.85 -31.84 -4.69
N ILE A 127 13.14 -31.63 -5.80
CA ILE A 127 13.10 -32.59 -6.91
C ILE A 127 14.50 -32.82 -7.50
N SER A 128 15.24 -31.73 -7.75
CA SER A 128 16.61 -31.81 -8.28
C SER A 128 17.53 -32.61 -7.36
N PHE A 129 17.44 -32.37 -6.06
CA PHE A 129 18.18 -33.12 -5.04
C PHE A 129 17.86 -34.63 -5.09
N TRP A 130 16.59 -35.01 -5.20
CA TRP A 130 16.20 -36.42 -5.27
C TRP A 130 16.71 -37.12 -6.54
N ILE A 131 16.61 -36.46 -7.70
CA ILE A 131 17.12 -37.00 -8.96
C ILE A 131 18.63 -37.22 -8.86
N TYR A 132 19.36 -36.23 -8.35
CA TYR A 132 20.81 -36.33 -8.11
C TYR A 132 21.15 -37.47 -7.15
N PHE A 133 20.42 -37.58 -6.04
CA PHE A 133 20.64 -38.62 -5.04
C PHE A 133 20.44 -40.03 -5.60
N ILE A 134 19.35 -40.24 -6.36
CA ILE A 134 19.08 -41.52 -7.03
C ILE A 134 20.18 -41.84 -8.04
N TYR A 135 20.57 -40.87 -8.88
CA TYR A 135 21.65 -41.04 -9.85
C TYR A 135 22.97 -41.43 -9.17
N TYR A 136 23.36 -40.72 -8.12
CA TYR A 136 24.57 -41.01 -7.37
C TYR A 136 24.54 -42.42 -6.76
N ARG A 137 23.40 -42.84 -6.20
CA ARG A 137 23.23 -44.22 -5.69
C ARG A 137 23.32 -45.27 -6.80
N MET A 138 22.85 -44.99 -8.01
CA MET A 138 23.03 -45.90 -9.15
C MET A 138 24.49 -46.01 -9.57
N LEU A 139 25.22 -44.90 -9.58
CA LEU A 139 26.64 -44.85 -9.94
C LEU A 139 27.51 -45.60 -8.92
N VAL A 140 27.34 -45.33 -7.62
CA VAL A 140 28.11 -46.00 -6.55
C VAL A 140 27.87 -47.50 -6.51
N ASN A 141 26.64 -47.94 -6.76
CA ASN A 141 26.31 -49.37 -6.84
C ASN A 141 26.68 -50.00 -8.20
N ASN A 142 27.38 -49.27 -9.06
CA ASN A 142 27.82 -49.70 -10.38
C ASN A 142 26.68 -50.21 -11.28
N LYS A 143 25.44 -49.76 -11.03
CA LYS A 143 24.25 -50.22 -11.77
C LYS A 143 24.24 -49.73 -13.22
N LEU A 144 25.04 -48.71 -13.54
CA LEU A 144 25.20 -48.21 -14.91
C LEU A 144 26.06 -49.14 -15.79
N ASN A 145 26.87 -50.02 -15.18
CA ASN A 145 27.79 -50.91 -15.87
C ASN A 145 27.34 -52.38 -15.88
N VAL A 146 26.06 -52.67 -15.63
CA VAL A 146 25.55 -54.05 -15.51
C VAL A 146 25.77 -54.87 -16.79
N PHE A 147 25.80 -54.23 -17.95
CA PHE A 147 26.01 -54.87 -19.25
C PHE A 147 27.46 -54.85 -19.74
N SER A 148 28.39 -54.26 -19.00
CA SER A 148 29.81 -54.18 -19.42
C SER A 148 30.44 -55.57 -19.58
N LYS A 149 29.96 -56.56 -18.82
CA LYS A 149 30.40 -57.97 -18.93
C LYS A 149 30.07 -58.62 -20.28
N TRP A 150 29.04 -58.13 -20.98
CA TRP A 150 28.58 -58.68 -22.26
C TRP A 150 29.06 -57.86 -23.46
N LYS A 151 29.91 -56.84 -23.22
CA LYS A 151 30.51 -56.06 -24.28
C LYS A 151 31.64 -56.89 -24.90
N THR A 152 31.39 -57.44 -26.09
CA THR A 152 32.44 -58.04 -26.91
C THR A 152 33.34 -56.93 -27.46
N ASP A 153 34.65 -57.11 -27.39
CA ASP A 153 35.62 -56.19 -28.00
C ASP A 153 35.65 -56.49 -29.51
N ASP A 154 35.03 -55.62 -30.31
CA ASP A 154 35.23 -55.53 -31.77
C ASP A 154 36.41 -54.60 -32.09
#